data_AF-A0A925QH13-F1
#
_entry.id   AF-A0A925QH13-F1
#
_cell.length_a   1.000
_cell.length_b   1.000
_cell.length_c   1.000
_cell.angle_alpha   90.00
_cell.angle_beta   90.00
_cell.angle_gamma   90.00
#
_symmetry.space_group_name_H-M   'P 1'
#
loop_
_entity.id
_entity.type
_entity.pdbx_description
1 polymer ?
#
loop_
_entity_poly.entity_id
_entity_poly.type
_entity_poly.pdbx_seq_one_letter_code
_entity_poly.pdbx_strand_id
1 'polypeptide(L)'
;MRTTILMALLLIVLTGIPGCSGTHTCTATGLTANQTYQYGYYDSDGNAVIGEFEATGSTFDVPGVDSSVDCASIGIIRVIIMPEYPVA
;
A
#
# COMPACT_ATOMS: atom_id res chain seq x y z
N MET A 1 48.06 -13.82 32.92
CA MET A 1 47.37 -12.52 32.80
C MET A 1 48.04 -11.70 31.72
N ARG A 2 47.42 -11.57 30.54
CA ARG A 2 47.68 -10.56 29.50
C ARG A 2 46.91 -10.92 28.23
N THR A 3 45.84 -10.18 27.94
CA THR A 3 45.36 -9.85 26.59
C THR A 3 44.30 -8.75 26.72
N THR A 4 44.76 -7.52 26.80
CA THR A 4 44.15 -6.38 26.10
C THR A 4 44.49 -6.57 24.60
N ILE A 5 43.68 -6.31 23.59
CA ILE A 5 42.88 -5.10 23.32
C ILE A 5 42.12 -5.30 21.97
N LEU A 6 41.03 -4.55 21.78
CA LEU A 6 40.32 -4.20 20.53
C LEU A 6 39.69 -5.32 19.67
N MET A 7 38.36 -5.32 19.59
CA MET A 7 37.72 -4.97 18.30
C MET A 7 36.24 -4.62 18.45
N ALA A 8 35.95 -3.40 18.01
CA ALA A 8 34.70 -2.91 17.44
C ALA A 8 33.39 -3.43 18.05
N LEU A 9 32.84 -2.58 18.91
CA LEU A 9 31.43 -2.20 18.94
C LEU A 9 30.74 -2.46 17.58
N LEU A 10 30.04 -3.58 17.47
CA LEU A 10 29.00 -3.76 16.45
C LEU A 10 27.69 -4.00 17.19
N LEU A 11 27.23 -2.94 17.88
CA LEU A 11 25.80 -2.78 18.07
C LEU A 11 25.22 -2.63 16.66
N ILE A 12 24.78 -3.74 16.06
CA ILE A 12 23.77 -3.68 15.01
C ILE A 12 22.48 -3.30 15.73
N VAL A 13 22.37 -2.02 16.10
CA VAL A 13 21.06 -1.42 16.17
C VAL A 13 20.67 -1.33 14.70
N LEU A 14 19.95 -2.34 14.21
CA LEU A 14 19.13 -2.17 13.03
C LEU A 14 17.98 -1.25 13.49
N THR A 15 18.32 0.02 13.76
CA THR A 15 17.33 1.08 13.80
C THR A 15 16.63 0.97 12.47
N GLY A 16 15.32 0.71 12.51
CA GLY A 16 14.47 0.72 11.34
C GLY A 16 14.96 1.82 10.42
N ILE A 17 15.40 1.41 9.23
CA ILE A 17 15.64 2.34 8.14
C ILE A 17 14.37 3.18 8.14
N PRO A 18 14.43 4.51 8.37
CA PRO A 18 13.22 5.29 8.25
C PRO A 18 12.76 5.06 6.81
N GLY A 19 11.73 4.22 6.65
CA GLY A 19 11.00 4.12 5.40
C GLY A 19 10.73 5.56 5.02
N CYS A 20 11.14 5.95 3.81
CA CYS A 20 10.99 7.31 3.34
C CYS A 20 9.54 7.74 3.65
N SER A 21 9.35 8.58 4.67
CA SER A 21 8.04 8.77 5.31
C SER A 21 7.19 9.77 4.53
N GLY A 22 7.20 9.63 3.21
CA GLY A 22 6.39 10.40 2.29
C GLY A 22 5.20 9.57 1.85
N THR A 23 4.10 10.25 1.60
CA THR A 23 3.01 9.69 0.82
C THR A 23 2.83 10.49 -0.46
N HIS A 24 2.29 9.86 -1.48
CA HIS A 24 1.86 10.51 -2.71
C HIS A 24 0.44 10.08 -3.09
N THR A 25 -0.04 10.61 -4.22
CA THR A 25 -1.32 10.23 -4.81
C THR A 25 -1.07 9.41 -6.07
N CYS A 26 -1.78 8.28 -6.20
CA CYS A 26 -1.79 7.47 -7.41
C CYS A 26 -3.15 7.57 -8.10
N THR A 27 -3.13 7.75 -9.42
CA THR A 27 -4.37 7.82 -10.21
C THR A 27 -4.67 6.48 -10.85
N ALA A 28 -5.76 5.83 -10.40
CA ALA A 28 -6.36 4.71 -11.10
C ALA A 28 -7.12 5.20 -12.34
N THR A 29 -7.04 4.47 -13.44
CA THR A 29 -7.69 4.82 -14.72
C THR A 29 -8.45 3.61 -15.29
N GLY A 30 -9.30 3.84 -16.29
CA GLY A 30 -10.08 2.78 -16.93
C GLY A 30 -11.25 2.28 -16.09
N LEU A 31 -11.72 3.11 -15.16
CA LEU A 31 -12.83 2.80 -14.27
C LEU A 31 -14.17 3.04 -14.98
N THR A 32 -15.21 2.35 -14.49
CA THR A 32 -16.59 2.54 -14.93
C THR A 32 -17.35 3.23 -13.80
N ALA A 33 -18.02 4.34 -14.12
CA ALA A 33 -18.83 5.06 -13.14
C ALA A 33 -19.93 4.18 -12.53
N ASN A 34 -20.31 4.47 -11.28
CA ASN A 34 -21.29 3.73 -10.47
C ASN A 34 -20.90 2.24 -10.27
N GLN A 35 -19.60 1.97 -10.18
CA GLN A 35 -19.07 0.65 -9.82
C GLN A 35 -18.15 0.79 -8.62
N THR A 36 -18.23 -0.20 -7.73
CA THR A 36 -17.34 -0.32 -6.58
C THR A 36 -16.04 -1.01 -7.00
N TYR A 37 -14.92 -0.47 -6.57
CA TYR A 37 -13.58 -1.00 -6.78
C TYR A 37 -12.85 -1.13 -5.45
N GLN A 38 -12.06 -2.18 -5.33
CA GLN A 38 -11.11 -2.37 -4.25
C GLN A 38 -9.71 -2.12 -4.78
N TYR A 39 -8.89 -1.41 -4.00
CA TYR A 39 -7.47 -1.29 -4.24
C TYR A 39 -6.67 -1.98 -3.14
N GLY A 40 -5.50 -2.51 -3.50
CA GLY A 40 -4.58 -3.13 -2.56
C GLY A 40 -3.12 -2.98 -2.97
N TYR A 41 -2.25 -2.74 -1.99
CA TYR A 41 -0.79 -2.72 -2.14
C TYR A 41 -0.10 -3.06 -0.81
N TYR A 42 1.22 -3.32 -0.86
CA TYR A 42 2.05 -3.45 0.34
C TYR A 42 2.91 -2.19 0.50
N ASP A 43 2.96 -1.62 1.70
CA ASP A 43 3.82 -0.47 2.02
C ASP A 43 5.29 -0.87 2.21
N SER A 44 6.18 0.11 2.47
CA SER A 44 7.60 -0.16 2.68
C SER A 44 7.92 -1.03 3.89
N ASP A 45 7.01 -1.07 4.86
CA ASP A 45 7.13 -1.87 6.09
C ASP A 45 6.56 -3.30 5.89
N GLY A 46 6.00 -3.58 4.71
CA GLY A 46 5.40 -4.86 4.36
C GLY A 46 3.96 -5.03 4.85
N ASN A 47 3.29 -3.96 5.29
CA ASN A 47 1.89 -4.02 5.68
C ASN A 47 1.00 -4.00 4.44
N ALA A 48 -0.06 -4.82 4.45
CA ALA A 48 -1.09 -4.75 3.42
C ALA A 48 -1.99 -3.54 3.66
N VAL A 49 -2.09 -2.66 2.68
CA VAL A 49 -3.05 -1.56 2.63
C VAL A 49 -4.16 -1.93 1.66
N ILE A 50 -5.40 -1.87 2.11
CA ILE A 50 -6.58 -2.21 1.33
C ILE A 50 -7.61 -1.11 1.53
N GLY A 51 -8.23 -0.67 0.44
CA GLY A 51 -9.35 0.27 0.49
C GLY A 51 -10.37 0.00 -0.59
N GLU A 52 -11.54 0.60 -0.44
CA GLU A 52 -12.66 0.49 -1.36
C GLU A 52 -13.16 1.88 -1.73
N PHE A 53 -13.59 2.06 -2.97
CA PHE A 53 -14.22 3.29 -3.43
C PHE A 53 -15.26 3.02 -4.52
N GLU A 54 -16.26 3.88 -4.61
CA GLU A 54 -17.16 3.94 -5.75
C GLU A 54 -16.60 4.90 -6.80
N ALA A 55 -16.43 4.41 -8.03
CA ALA A 55 -15.96 5.25 -9.13
C ALA A 55 -17.10 6.17 -9.58
N THR A 56 -16.85 7.49 -9.57
CA THR A 56 -17.78 8.50 -10.13
C THR A 56 -17.49 8.84 -11.59
N GLY A 57 -16.37 8.34 -12.13
CA GLY A 57 -15.91 8.59 -13.49
C GLY A 57 -14.93 7.50 -13.96
N SER A 58 -14.09 7.84 -14.94
CA SER A 58 -13.08 6.93 -15.50
C SER A 58 -11.77 6.88 -14.72
N THR A 59 -11.63 7.74 -13.71
CA THR A 59 -10.42 7.87 -12.89
C THR A 59 -10.77 8.04 -11.42
N PHE A 60 -9.85 7.61 -10.56
CA PHE A 60 -9.94 7.81 -9.11
C PHE A 60 -8.54 8.02 -8.55
N ASP A 61 -8.39 9.01 -7.68
CA ASP A 61 -7.15 9.29 -6.99
C ASP A 61 -7.12 8.55 -5.66
N VAL A 62 -6.13 7.68 -5.49
CA VAL A 62 -5.82 7.00 -4.23
C VAL A 62 -4.81 7.88 -3.47
N PRO A 63 -5.24 8.64 -2.45
CA PRO A 63 -4.34 9.46 -1.66
C PRO A 63 -3.60 8.62 -0.63
N GLY A 64 -2.47 9.11 -0.14
CA GLY A 64 -1.79 8.51 1.00
C GLY A 64 -1.04 7.21 0.68
N VAL A 65 -0.73 6.98 -0.60
CA VAL A 65 0.09 5.83 -1.02
C VAL A 65 1.52 6.05 -0.55
N ASP A 66 2.11 5.02 0.06
CA ASP A 66 3.49 5.08 0.53
C ASP A 66 4.45 5.42 -0.62
N SER A 67 5.39 6.33 -0.39
CA SER A 67 6.28 6.84 -1.44
C SER A 67 7.18 5.79 -2.10
N SER A 68 7.37 4.62 -1.48
CA SER A 68 8.10 3.48 -2.07
C SER A 68 7.29 2.67 -3.08
N VAL A 69 5.97 2.86 -3.12
CA VAL A 69 5.05 2.08 -3.97
C VAL A 69 4.96 2.73 -5.34
N ASP A 70 5.17 1.95 -6.40
CA ASP A 70 4.83 2.39 -7.76
C ASP A 70 3.32 2.28 -7.97
N CYS A 71 2.68 3.35 -8.43
CA CYS A 71 1.26 3.38 -8.77
C CYS A 71 0.84 2.26 -9.74
N ALA A 72 1.73 1.84 -10.65
CA ALA A 72 1.46 0.73 -11.56
C ALA A 72 1.35 -0.63 -10.86
N SER A 73 1.85 -0.74 -9.63
CA SER A 73 1.81 -1.96 -8.82
C SER A 73 0.57 -2.05 -7.92
N ILE A 74 -0.23 -0.99 -7.82
CA ILE A 74 -1.48 -1.01 -7.06
C ILE A 74 -2.48 -1.90 -7.79
N GLY A 75 -2.92 -2.97 -7.14
CA GLY A 75 -3.96 -3.82 -7.68
C GLY A 75 -5.31 -3.13 -7.55
N ILE A 76 -5.98 -2.85 -8.67
CA ILE A 76 -7.35 -2.32 -8.71
C ILE A 76 -8.27 -3.41 -9.27
N ILE A 77 -9.27 -3.82 -8.49
CA ILE A 77 -10.20 -4.89 -8.87
C ILE A 77 -11.63 -4.38 -8.71
N ARG A 78 -12.46 -4.57 -9.73
CA ARG A 78 -13.89 -4.28 -9.65
C ARG A 78 -14.56 -5.26 -8.70
N VAL A 79 -15.27 -4.75 -7.70
CA VAL A 79 -16.10 -5.55 -6.81
C VAL A 79 -17.43 -5.79 -7.51
N ILE A 80 -17.68 -7.04 -7.90
CA ILE A 80 -19.00 -7.45 -8.40
C ILE A 80 -19.81 -7.84 -7.17
N ILE A 81 -20.59 -6.89 -6.65
CA ILE A 81 -21.61 -7.20 -5.66
C ILE A 81 -22.71 -7.94 -6.42
N MET A 82 -22.76 -9.27 -6.31
CA MET A 82 -23.96 -9.99 -6.72
C MET A 82 -25.09 -9.45 -5.84
N PRO A 83 -26.22 -8.98 -6.41
CA PRO A 83 -27.36 -8.63 -5.57
C PRO A 83 -27.69 -9.86 -4.74
N GLU A 84 -27.72 -9.68 -3.42
CA GLU A 84 -28.18 -10.69 -2.49
C GLU A 84 -29.49 -11.23 -3.07
N TYR A 85 -29.53 -12.53 -3.40
CA TYR A 85 -30.74 -13.13 -3.93
C TYR A 85 -31.87 -12.79 -2.97
N PRO A 86 -33.00 -12.22 -3.44
CA PRO A 86 -34.13 -12.00 -2.56
C PRO A 86 -34.50 -13.36 -1.97
N VAL A 87 -34.39 -13.46 -0.64
CA VAL A 87 -34.93 -14.61 0.09
C VAL A 87 -36.44 -14.57 -0.15
N ALA A 88 -36.91 -15.48 -1.00
CA ALA A 88 -38.31 -15.62 -1.37
C ALA A 88 -39.17 -16.00 -0.15
#